data_AF-A0A1J3JIK1-F1
#
_entry.id   AF-A0A1J3JIK1-F1
#
_cell.length_a   1.000
_cell.length_b   1.000
_cell.length_c   1.000
_cell.angle_alpha   90.00
_cell.angle_beta   90.00
_cell.angle_gamma   90.00
#
_symmetry.space_group_name_H-M   'P 1'
#
loop_
_entity.id
_entity.type
_entity.pdbx_description
1 polymer ?
#
loop_
_entity_poly.entity_id
_entity_poly.type
_entity_poly.pdbx_seq_one_letter_code
_entity_poly.pdbx_strand_id
1 'polypeptide(L)'
;RKNLTYQKRNIWSNVRLIMIPFYLCVLLVGIQVLFDTQVNNADKNRCGCQNKTCGIEYSTPDQAFFCAIPSPPRWPPLLQVPLPESRALSDPRDDSCRRTGSCPVTILFTGNNLSLGESLRENLLTSSVTGNSSDLFSILANNVLGTTEEAGITNYLDP
;
A
#
# COMPACT_ATOMS: atom_id res chain seq x y z
N ARG A 1 -27.30 25.17 50.16
CA ARG A 1 -28.74 25.14 49.78
C ARG A 1 -29.07 25.86 48.45
N LYS A 2 -28.49 27.03 48.13
CA LYS A 2 -28.80 27.78 46.88
C LYS A 2 -28.39 27.07 45.57
N ASN A 3 -27.37 26.22 45.60
CA ASN A 3 -26.82 25.56 44.40
C ASN A 3 -27.69 24.37 43.91
N LEU A 4 -28.36 23.65 44.82
CA LEU A 4 -29.24 22.52 44.47
C LEU A 4 -30.53 22.99 43.78
N THR A 5 -31.07 24.15 44.17
CA THR A 5 -32.28 24.72 43.56
C THR A 5 -32.04 25.16 42.12
N TYR A 6 -30.80 25.53 41.76
CA TYR A 6 -30.40 25.90 40.41
C TYR A 6 -30.29 24.67 39.49
N GLN A 7 -29.71 23.57 39.98
CA GLN A 7 -29.69 22.29 39.26
C GLN A 7 -31.10 21.70 39.08
N LYS A 8 -32.02 21.90 40.03
CA LYS A 8 -33.42 21.44 39.92
C LYS A 8 -34.22 22.16 38.82
N ARG A 9 -33.92 23.44 38.53
CA ARG A 9 -34.55 24.21 37.43
C ARG A 9 -33.95 23.91 36.05
N ASN A 10 -32.68 23.45 35.99
CA ASN A 10 -31.99 23.11 34.75
C ASN A 10 -31.75 21.60 34.59
N ILE A 11 -32.62 20.78 35.19
CA ILE A 11 -32.55 19.31 35.17
C ILE A 11 -32.54 18.77 33.73
N TRP A 12 -33.27 19.42 32.84
CA TRP A 12 -33.36 19.04 31.43
C TRP A 12 -32.02 19.16 30.69
N SER A 13 -31.20 20.16 31.03
CA SER A 13 -29.87 20.32 30.43
C SER A 13 -28.88 19.27 30.95
N ASN A 14 -28.94 18.97 32.26
CA ASN A 14 -28.11 17.92 32.87
C ASN A 14 -28.48 16.52 32.35
N VAL A 15 -29.77 16.24 32.14
CA VAL A 15 -30.22 15.00 31.50
C VAL A 15 -29.70 14.94 30.07
N ARG A 16 -29.81 16.02 29.29
CA ARG A 16 -29.30 16.07 27.91
C ARG A 16 -27.78 15.80 27.83
N LEU A 17 -26.99 16.33 28.77
CA LEU A 17 -25.55 16.09 28.85
C LEU A 17 -25.19 14.61 29.05
N ILE A 18 -26.02 13.85 29.76
CA ILE A 18 -25.82 12.40 29.99
C ILE A 18 -26.44 11.56 28.86
N MET A 19 -27.57 12.00 28.30
CA MET A 19 -28.26 11.25 27.24
C MET A 19 -27.49 11.25 25.93
N ILE A 20 -26.79 12.34 25.57
CA ILE A 20 -25.99 12.40 24.34
C ILE A 20 -24.93 11.28 24.28
N PRO A 21 -24.02 11.12 25.26
CA PRO A 21 -23.05 10.03 25.22
C PRO A 21 -23.72 8.66 25.28
N PHE A 22 -24.83 8.51 26.01
CA PHE A 22 -25.58 7.25 26.03
C PHE A 22 -26.14 6.87 24.64
N TYR A 23 -26.77 7.81 23.93
CA TYR A 23 -27.27 7.58 22.58
C TYR A 23 -26.14 7.25 21.60
N LEU A 24 -25.00 7.93 21.71
CA LEU A 24 -23.81 7.61 20.90
C LEU A 24 -23.32 6.19 21.19
N CYS A 25 -23.26 5.78 22.46
CA CYS A 25 -22.88 4.41 22.81
C CYS A 25 -23.86 3.37 22.23
N VAL A 26 -25.17 3.58 22.36
CA VAL A 26 -26.18 2.68 21.79
C VAL A 26 -26.07 2.61 20.26
N LEU A 27 -25.84 3.75 19.60
CA LEU A 27 -25.65 3.82 18.15
C LEU A 27 -24.38 3.06 17.72
N LEU A 28 -23.26 3.24 18.41
CA LEU A 28 -22.01 2.53 18.12
C LEU A 28 -22.16 1.01 18.33
N VAL A 29 -22.81 0.57 19.40
CA VAL A 29 -23.09 -0.86 19.63
C VAL A 29 -24.00 -1.42 18.53
N GLY A 30 -25.02 -0.67 18.12
CA GLY A 30 -25.89 -1.06 17.00
C GLY A 30 -25.10 -1.24 15.69
N ILE A 31 -24.18 -0.31 15.40
CA ILE A 31 -23.29 -0.42 14.24
C ILE A 31 -22.39 -1.65 14.37
N GLN A 32 -21.76 -1.89 15.52
CA GLN A 32 -20.91 -3.06 15.76
C GLN A 32 -21.65 -4.37 15.49
N VAL A 33 -22.87 -4.51 16.04
CA VAL A 33 -23.69 -5.72 15.83
C VAL A 33 -24.03 -5.91 14.34
N LEU A 34 -24.35 -4.84 13.63
CA LEU A 34 -24.62 -4.91 12.19
C LEU A 34 -23.38 -5.37 11.40
N PHE A 35 -22.21 -4.83 11.72
CA PHE A 35 -20.96 -5.25 11.07
C PHE A 35 -20.63 -6.72 11.39
N ASP A 36 -20.76 -7.15 12.64
CA ASP A 36 -20.51 -8.55 13.01
C ASP A 36 -21.47 -9.51 12.31
N THR A 37 -22.75 -9.15 12.24
CA THR A 37 -23.79 -10.02 11.66
C THR A 37 -23.79 -10.07 10.15
N GLN A 38 -23.56 -8.95 9.46
CA GLN A 38 -23.68 -8.84 8.01
C GLN A 38 -22.34 -8.92 7.29
N VAL A 39 -21.29 -8.33 7.88
CA VAL A 39 -19.98 -8.22 7.23
C VAL A 39 -19.06 -9.33 7.71
N ASN A 40 -18.83 -9.46 9.01
CA ASN A 40 -17.84 -10.39 9.56
C ASN A 40 -18.28 -11.87 9.46
N ASN A 41 -19.59 -12.14 9.58
CA ASN A 41 -20.13 -13.49 9.44
C ASN A 41 -20.12 -14.02 8.00
N ALA A 42 -19.94 -13.18 6.98
CA ALA A 42 -19.78 -13.69 5.62
C ALA A 42 -18.43 -14.42 5.51
N ASP A 43 -18.42 -15.69 5.07
CA ASP A 43 -17.18 -16.46 4.93
C ASP A 43 -16.14 -15.76 4.04
N LYS A 44 -16.58 -14.91 3.10
CA LYS A 44 -15.70 -14.15 2.20
C LYS A 44 -14.95 -12.99 2.84
N ASN A 45 -15.43 -12.47 3.97
CA ASN A 45 -14.88 -11.25 4.61
C ASN A 45 -13.94 -11.55 5.78
N ARG A 46 -13.42 -12.78 5.84
CA ARG A 46 -12.50 -13.24 6.87
C ARG A 46 -11.35 -13.99 6.23
N CYS A 47 -10.22 -14.02 6.90
CA CYS A 47 -9.10 -14.85 6.47
C CYS A 47 -9.49 -16.34 6.48
N GLY A 48 -9.10 -17.07 5.45
CA GLY A 48 -9.29 -18.51 5.35
C GLY A 48 -8.47 -19.27 6.39
N CYS A 49 -9.03 -20.34 6.93
CA CYS A 49 -8.42 -21.15 7.98
C CYS A 49 -8.65 -22.63 7.74
N GLN A 50 -7.62 -23.43 8.00
CA GLN A 50 -7.69 -24.90 8.04
C GLN A 50 -7.11 -25.40 9.37
N ASN A 51 -7.81 -26.26 10.11
CA ASN A 51 -7.31 -26.87 11.35
C ASN A 51 -6.67 -25.88 12.36
N LYS A 52 -7.28 -24.70 12.54
CA LYS A 52 -6.84 -23.58 13.40
C LYS A 52 -5.64 -22.78 12.91
N THR A 53 -5.03 -23.13 11.78
CA THR A 53 -4.07 -22.25 11.10
C THR A 53 -4.80 -21.41 10.08
N CYS A 54 -4.71 -20.09 10.21
CA CYS A 54 -5.29 -19.12 9.30
C CYS A 54 -4.17 -18.44 8.51
N GLY A 55 -4.40 -18.21 7.23
CA GLY A 55 -3.39 -17.65 6.36
C GLY A 55 -3.90 -17.40 4.95
N ILE A 56 -3.13 -16.61 4.21
CA ILE A 56 -3.42 -16.34 2.79
C ILE A 56 -3.43 -17.63 1.97
N GLU A 57 -2.64 -18.63 2.36
CA GLU A 57 -2.53 -19.94 1.72
C GLU A 57 -3.81 -20.79 1.82
N TYR A 58 -4.68 -20.48 2.78
CA TYR A 58 -5.99 -21.13 2.97
C TYR A 58 -7.15 -20.24 2.53
N SER A 59 -6.86 -19.11 1.89
CA SER A 59 -7.82 -18.07 1.53
C SER A 59 -8.09 -18.03 0.04
N THR A 60 -9.32 -17.72 -0.33
CA THR A 60 -9.65 -17.28 -1.70
C THR A 60 -9.13 -15.85 -1.94
N PRO A 61 -9.02 -15.39 -3.21
CA PRO A 61 -8.56 -14.03 -3.52
C PRO A 61 -9.32 -12.92 -2.78
N ASP A 62 -10.63 -13.08 -2.61
CA ASP A 62 -11.47 -12.12 -1.87
C ASP A 62 -11.18 -12.13 -0.36
N GLN A 63 -10.87 -13.30 0.20
CA GLN A 63 -10.56 -13.49 1.62
C GLN A 63 -9.14 -13.05 1.98
N ALA A 64 -8.19 -13.18 1.06
CA ALA A 64 -6.77 -12.86 1.27
C ALA A 64 -6.57 -11.40 1.72
N PHE A 65 -7.45 -10.50 1.27
CA PHE A 65 -7.47 -9.09 1.69
C PHE A 65 -7.69 -8.89 3.20
N PHE A 66 -8.34 -9.84 3.87
CA PHE A 66 -8.64 -9.80 5.31
C PHE A 66 -7.62 -10.57 6.17
N CYS A 67 -6.56 -11.12 5.56
CA CYS A 67 -5.53 -11.84 6.27
C CYS A 67 -4.43 -10.92 6.80
N ALA A 68 -3.99 -11.17 8.03
CA ALA A 68 -2.77 -10.55 8.55
C ALA A 68 -1.54 -11.17 7.87
N ILE A 69 -0.60 -10.34 7.45
CA ILE A 69 0.72 -10.76 6.95
C ILE A 69 1.75 -10.40 8.03
N PRO A 70 2.03 -11.30 9.00
CA PRO A 70 2.85 -10.97 10.17
C PRO A 70 4.33 -10.74 9.82
N SER A 71 4.80 -11.29 8.70
CA SER A 71 6.18 -11.16 8.24
C SER A 71 6.18 -11.03 6.72
N PRO A 72 6.08 -9.81 6.18
CA PRO A 72 6.07 -9.62 4.74
C PRO A 72 7.43 -10.06 4.15
N PRO A 73 7.43 -10.72 2.98
CA PRO A 73 8.65 -11.00 2.25
C PRO A 73 9.42 -9.70 1.96
N ARG A 74 10.75 -9.76 2.09
CA ARG A 74 11.61 -8.61 1.79
C ARG A 74 11.84 -8.55 0.29
N TRP A 75 11.10 -7.69 -0.37
CA TRP A 75 11.30 -7.43 -1.79
C TRP A 75 12.35 -6.33 -2.00
N PRO A 76 13.23 -6.51 -3.00
CA PRO A 76 14.15 -5.47 -3.43
C PRO A 76 13.35 -4.31 -4.06
N PRO A 77 13.80 -3.06 -3.89
CA PRO A 77 13.09 -1.91 -4.43
C PRO A 77 13.17 -1.92 -5.97
N LEU A 78 12.01 -1.77 -6.61
CA LEU A 78 11.91 -1.55 -8.05
C LEU A 78 11.48 -0.11 -8.33
N LEU A 79 12.15 0.51 -9.29
CA LEU A 79 11.82 1.84 -9.79
C LEU A 79 10.70 1.71 -10.82
N GLN A 80 9.57 2.37 -10.59
CA GLN A 80 8.54 2.49 -11.61
C GLN A 80 9.08 3.30 -12.79
N VAL A 81 9.11 2.69 -13.98
CA VAL A 81 9.53 3.37 -15.22
C VAL A 81 8.32 3.56 -16.14
N PRO A 82 8.32 4.59 -17.00
CA PRO A 82 7.23 4.82 -17.94
C PRO A 82 7.04 3.65 -18.89
N LEU A 83 5.79 3.36 -19.22
CA LEU A 83 5.43 2.42 -20.27
C LEU A 83 6.05 2.87 -21.61
N PRO A 84 6.39 1.95 -22.52
CA PRO A 84 7.13 2.26 -23.74
C PRO A 84 6.55 3.40 -24.59
N GLU A 85 5.22 3.50 -24.68
CA GLU A 85 4.50 4.54 -25.41
C GLU A 85 4.63 5.95 -24.80
N SER A 86 4.93 6.02 -23.51
CA SER A 86 5.07 7.27 -22.75
C SER A 86 6.53 7.70 -22.54
N ARG A 87 7.51 6.92 -23.02
CA ARG A 87 8.93 7.24 -22.86
C ARG A 87 9.34 8.46 -23.68
N ALA A 88 10.25 9.26 -23.14
CA ALA A 88 10.82 10.41 -23.81
C ALA A 88 11.57 9.98 -25.08
N LEU A 89 11.40 10.73 -26.17
CA LEU A 89 12.12 10.51 -27.42
C LEU A 89 13.40 11.35 -27.44
N SER A 90 14.50 10.76 -27.90
CA SER A 90 15.75 11.50 -28.12
C SER A 90 15.65 12.44 -29.33
N ASP A 91 14.96 12.03 -30.39
CA ASP A 91 14.53 12.90 -31.49
C ASP A 91 13.00 12.91 -31.54
N PRO A 92 12.35 14.08 -31.36
CA PRO A 92 10.88 14.20 -31.44
C PRO A 92 10.27 13.73 -32.76
N ARG A 93 11.07 13.60 -33.83
CA ARG A 93 10.62 13.18 -35.17
C ARG A 93 10.71 11.67 -35.40
N ASP A 94 11.38 10.93 -34.53
CA ASP A 94 11.54 9.48 -34.63
C ASP A 94 10.74 8.78 -33.53
N ASP A 95 9.48 8.45 -33.84
CA ASP A 95 8.58 7.70 -32.97
C ASP A 95 8.63 6.18 -33.20
N SER A 96 9.54 5.71 -34.06
CA SER A 96 9.63 4.29 -34.43
C SER A 96 9.84 3.40 -33.20
N CYS A 97 10.67 3.85 -32.24
CA CYS A 97 10.96 3.09 -31.03
C CYS A 97 9.73 2.91 -30.11
N ARG A 98 8.73 3.80 -30.19
CA ARG A 98 7.50 3.66 -29.40
C ARG A 98 6.63 2.55 -29.98
N ARG A 99 6.58 2.46 -31.32
CA ARG A 99 5.85 1.40 -32.02
C ARG A 99 6.43 0.01 -31.74
N THR A 100 7.76 -0.08 -31.63
CA THR A 100 8.47 -1.35 -31.35
C THR A 100 8.63 -1.64 -29.86
N GLY A 101 8.27 -0.69 -28.98
CA GLY A 101 8.46 -0.81 -27.53
C GLY A 101 9.92 -0.76 -27.07
N SER A 102 10.84 -0.33 -27.95
CA SER A 102 12.29 -0.37 -27.72
C SER A 102 12.89 0.96 -27.26
N CYS A 103 12.08 2.01 -27.04
CA CYS A 103 12.62 3.28 -26.55
C CYS A 103 13.30 3.09 -25.19
N PRO A 104 14.52 3.64 -24.99
CA PRO A 104 15.19 3.57 -23.70
C PRO A 104 14.44 4.38 -22.64
N VAL A 105 14.59 3.99 -21.37
CA VAL A 105 14.12 4.80 -20.24
C VAL A 105 15.09 5.96 -20.06
N THR A 106 14.56 7.17 -19.92
CA THR A 106 15.35 8.37 -19.63
C THR A 106 15.04 8.85 -18.22
N ILE A 107 16.07 8.99 -17.38
CA ILE A 107 15.96 9.52 -16.02
C ILE A 107 16.66 10.88 -16.01
N LEU A 108 15.93 11.93 -15.66
CA LEU A 108 16.46 13.28 -15.58
C LEU A 108 17.16 13.48 -14.23
N PHE A 109 18.45 13.78 -14.26
CA PHE A 109 19.22 14.13 -13.07
C PHE A 109 19.45 15.64 -13.01
N THR A 110 18.89 16.30 -11.99
CA THR A 110 18.97 17.76 -11.81
C THR A 110 19.70 18.10 -10.51
N GLY A 111 20.44 19.21 -10.52
CA GLY A 111 21.05 19.76 -9.32
C GLY A 111 21.93 20.96 -9.65
N ASN A 112 22.25 21.77 -8.65
CA ASN A 112 23.16 22.91 -8.81
C ASN A 112 24.64 22.48 -8.88
N ASN A 113 24.93 21.22 -8.50
CA ASN A 113 26.27 20.67 -8.52
C ASN A 113 26.33 19.48 -9.49
N LEU A 114 26.96 19.71 -10.65
CA LEU A 114 27.10 18.72 -11.71
C LEU A 114 27.91 17.50 -11.25
N SER A 115 29.03 17.70 -10.57
CA SER A 115 29.93 16.59 -10.19
C SER A 115 29.30 15.65 -9.17
N LEU A 116 28.52 16.20 -8.23
CA LEU A 116 27.71 15.38 -7.32
C LEU A 116 26.68 14.56 -8.10
N GLY A 117 26.06 15.15 -9.12
CA GLY A 117 25.06 14.46 -9.92
C GLY A 117 25.59 13.36 -10.81
N GLU A 118 26.76 13.57 -11.41
CA GLU A 118 27.47 12.53 -12.14
C GLU A 118 27.83 11.36 -11.23
N SER A 119 28.40 11.66 -10.05
CA SER A 119 28.75 10.65 -9.05
C SER A 119 27.52 9.87 -8.56
N LEU A 120 26.41 10.54 -8.29
CA LEU A 120 25.16 9.88 -7.87
C LEU A 120 24.61 8.99 -8.99
N ARG A 121 24.58 9.46 -10.24
CA ARG A 121 24.12 8.66 -11.39
C ARG A 121 24.96 7.41 -11.56
N GLU A 122 26.28 7.52 -11.45
CA GLU A 122 27.20 6.38 -11.64
C GLU A 122 27.10 5.35 -10.52
N ASN A 123 26.85 5.78 -9.28
CA ASN A 123 26.70 4.88 -8.14
C ASN A 123 25.29 4.27 -8.02
N LEU A 124 24.24 5.01 -8.39
CA LEU A 124 22.85 4.55 -8.28
C LEU A 124 22.40 3.72 -9.47
N LEU A 125 22.77 4.11 -10.70
CA LEU A 125 22.33 3.47 -11.94
C LEU A 125 23.51 2.71 -12.56
N THR A 126 23.90 1.63 -11.89
CA THR A 126 24.98 0.76 -12.36
C THR A 126 24.63 0.14 -13.71
N SER A 127 25.60 0.10 -14.63
CA SER A 127 25.37 -0.35 -16.01
C SER A 127 25.40 -1.87 -16.17
N SER A 128 25.82 -2.60 -15.15
CA SER A 128 25.96 -4.05 -15.19
C SER A 128 25.62 -4.66 -13.83
N VAL A 129 24.77 -5.68 -13.86
CA VAL A 129 24.47 -6.51 -12.70
C VAL A 129 25.48 -7.67 -12.67
N THR A 130 26.36 -7.70 -11.68
CA THR A 130 27.34 -8.77 -11.49
C THR A 130 26.98 -9.59 -10.25
N GLY A 131 26.77 -10.89 -10.42
CA GLY A 131 26.47 -11.77 -9.30
C GLY A 131 26.08 -13.19 -9.69
N ASN A 132 26.13 -14.11 -8.73
CA ASN A 132 25.77 -15.51 -8.93
C ASN A 132 24.25 -15.72 -8.79
N SER A 133 23.64 -16.46 -9.73
CA SER A 133 22.20 -16.76 -9.76
C SER A 133 21.63 -17.37 -8.47
N SER A 134 22.48 -17.98 -7.63
CA SER A 134 22.09 -18.54 -6.34
C SER A 134 21.67 -17.51 -5.30
N ASP A 135 21.97 -16.22 -5.49
CA ASP A 135 21.68 -15.14 -4.55
C ASP A 135 20.97 -13.95 -5.24
N LEU A 136 19.96 -14.26 -6.05
CA LEU A 136 19.24 -13.32 -6.90
C LEU A 136 18.64 -12.13 -6.13
N PHE A 137 18.05 -12.37 -4.96
CA PHE A 137 17.42 -11.32 -4.15
C PHE A 137 18.45 -10.31 -3.61
N SER A 138 19.63 -10.79 -3.21
CA SER A 138 20.73 -9.92 -2.77
C SER A 138 21.26 -9.07 -3.92
N ILE A 139 21.36 -9.66 -5.12
CA ILE A 139 21.75 -8.94 -6.33
C ILE A 139 20.72 -7.86 -6.68
N LEU A 140 19.43 -8.22 -6.71
CA LEU A 140 18.35 -7.26 -6.95
C LEU A 140 18.32 -6.15 -5.90
N ALA A 141 18.59 -6.46 -4.63
CA ALA A 141 18.55 -5.46 -3.55
C ALA A 141 19.67 -4.42 -3.62
N ASN A 142 20.82 -4.77 -4.21
CA ASN A 142 21.97 -3.89 -4.36
C ASN A 142 22.00 -3.11 -5.69
N ASN A 143 21.02 -3.34 -6.57
CA ASN A 143 20.93 -2.67 -7.87
C ASN A 143 19.58 -1.95 -8.01
N VAL A 144 19.55 -0.83 -8.74
CA VAL A 144 18.29 -0.13 -9.04
C VAL A 144 17.70 -0.73 -10.32
N LEU A 145 16.65 -1.53 -10.17
CA LEU A 145 15.96 -2.17 -11.28
C LEU A 145 14.65 -1.46 -11.59
N GLY A 146 14.29 -1.41 -12.86
CA GLY A 146 13.06 -0.76 -13.33
C GLY A 146 11.95 -1.77 -13.62
N THR A 147 10.70 -1.40 -13.33
CA THR A 147 9.51 -2.13 -13.79
C THR A 147 8.51 -1.18 -14.46
N THR A 148 7.86 -1.64 -15.52
CA THR A 148 6.71 -0.94 -16.13
C THR A 148 5.39 -1.31 -15.47
N GLU A 149 5.37 -2.39 -14.69
CA GLU A 149 4.18 -2.86 -13.96
C GLU A 149 3.95 -1.99 -12.74
N GLU A 150 2.73 -1.50 -12.57
CA GLU A 150 2.35 -0.70 -11.41
C GLU A 150 2.23 -1.56 -10.15
N ALA A 151 2.40 -0.93 -8.99
CA ALA A 151 2.12 -1.57 -7.71
C ALA A 151 0.61 -1.88 -7.58
N GLY A 152 0.26 -3.14 -7.72
CA GLY A 152 -1.08 -3.66 -7.55
C GLY A 152 -1.37 -4.02 -6.10
N ILE A 153 -2.67 -4.12 -5.78
CA ILE A 153 -3.16 -4.49 -4.44
C ILE A 153 -2.81 -5.94 -4.07
N THR A 154 -2.44 -6.79 -5.03
CA THR A 154 -2.10 -8.20 -4.85
C THR A 154 -0.62 -8.51 -5.07
N ASN A 155 0.23 -7.50 -5.27
CA ASN A 155 1.65 -7.72 -5.59
C ASN A 155 2.44 -8.37 -4.43
N TYR A 156 1.84 -8.48 -3.23
CA TYR A 156 2.40 -9.26 -2.13
C TYR A 156 2.30 -10.78 -2.35
N LEU A 157 1.52 -11.24 -3.34
CA LEU A 157 1.34 -12.65 -3.70
C LEU A 157 2.31 -13.13 -4.79
N ASP A 158 3.12 -12.25 -5.38
CA ASP A 158 4.13 -12.67 -6.36
C ASP A 158 5.17 -13.58 -5.66
N PRO A 159 5.58 -14.69 -6.31
CA PRO A 159 6.33 -15.79 -5.69
C PRO A 159 7.80 -15.50 -5.39
#